data_AF-A0A2A7AAI8-F1
#
_entry.id   AF-A0A2A7AAI8-F1
#
_cell.length_a   1.000
_cell.length_b   1.000
_cell.length_c   1.000
_cell.angle_alpha   90.00
_cell.angle_beta   90.00
_cell.angle_gamma   90.00
#
_symmetry.space_group_name_H-M   'P 1'
#
loop_
_entity.id
_entity.type
_entity.pdbx_description
1 polymer ?
#
loop_
_entity_poly.entity_id
_entity_poly.type
_entity_poly.pdbx_seq_one_letter_code
_entity_poly.pdbx_strand_id
1 'polypeptide(L)' 'MGDLIRYPQMATVKAAAETYGLPPTYIRSLCRTGKIRYVVAGHRWLVNMNSLAQYFNEGDPIPAEQGEAVGGIRRVAR' A
#
# COMPACT_ATOMS: atom_id res chain seq x y z
N MET A 1 -34.43 11.24 2.02
CA MET A 1 -33.49 10.70 3.02
C MET A 1 -32.09 10.98 2.48
N GLY A 2 -31.34 11.91 3.06
CA GLY A 2 -30.01 12.22 2.55
C GLY A 2 -29.07 11.04 2.79
N ASP A 3 -28.39 10.56 1.75
CA ASP A 3 -27.36 9.53 1.89
C ASP A 3 -26.27 9.99 2.85
N LEU A 4 -26.07 9.24 3.93
CA LEU A 4 -25.03 9.51 4.92
C LEU A 4 -23.67 9.13 4.31
N ILE A 5 -22.97 10.10 3.74
CA ILE A 5 -21.63 9.89 3.18
C ILE A 5 -20.68 9.54 4.32
N ARG A 6 -20.21 8.28 4.35
CA ARG A 6 -19.20 7.84 5.30
C ARG A 6 -17.81 8.19 4.78
N TYR A 7 -17.18 9.18 5.41
CA TYR A 7 -15.82 9.59 5.06
C TYR A 7 -14.80 8.50 5.44
N PRO A 8 -13.78 8.26 4.60
CA PRO A 8 -12.70 7.34 4.90
C PRO A 8 -11.85 7.85 6.07
N GLN A 9 -11.39 6.92 6.93
CA GLN A 9 -10.45 7.23 8.00
C GLN A 9 -9.04 7.36 7.42
N MET A 10 -8.53 8.59 7.43
CA MET A 10 -7.20 8.93 6.92
C MET A 10 -6.25 9.19 8.09
N ALA A 11 -5.09 8.57 8.08
CA ALA A 11 -4.04 8.78 9.07
C ALA A 11 -2.71 9.15 8.41
N THR A 12 -1.84 9.86 9.14
CA THR A 12 -0.47 10.06 8.66
C THR A 12 0.28 8.74 8.64
N VAL A 13 1.29 8.62 7.78
CA VAL A 13 2.20 7.46 7.76
C VAL A 13 2.77 7.15 9.15
N LYS A 14 3.10 8.17 9.94
CA LYS A 14 3.64 7.99 11.29
C LYS A 14 2.60 7.38 12.24
N ALA A 15 1.38 7.92 12.27
CA ALA A 15 0.30 7.40 13.11
C ALA A 15 -0.10 5.97 12.71
N ALA A 16 -0.16 5.67 11.42
CA ALA A 16 -0.40 4.32 10.92
C ALA A 16 0.72 3.36 11.36
N ALA A 17 1.98 3.77 11.22
CA ALA A 17 3.13 3.00 11.68
C ALA A 17 3.07 2.68 13.19
N GLU A 18 2.74 3.68 14.02
CA GLU A 18 2.58 3.53 15.46
C GLU A 18 1.43 2.57 15.82
N THR A 19 0.31 2.65 15.08
CA THR A 19 -0.86 1.79 15.33
C THR A 19 -0.58 0.32 15.05
N TYR A 20 0.12 0.02 13.96
CA TYR A 20 0.41 -1.36 13.54
C TYR A 20 1.77 -1.87 14.06
N GLY A 21 2.54 -1.05 14.77
CA GLY A 21 3.88 -1.42 15.25
C GLY A 21 4.89 -1.63 14.13
N LEU A 22 4.72 -0.96 12.99
CA LEU A 22 5.53 -1.14 11.77
C LEU A 22 6.44 0.06 11.53
N PRO A 23 7.56 -0.11 10.82
CA PRO A 23 8.40 1.04 10.46
C PRO A 23 7.68 1.93 9.43
N PRO A 24 7.76 3.28 9.56
CA PRO A 24 7.14 4.21 8.61
C PRO A 24 7.60 4.03 7.16
N THR A 25 8.81 3.50 6.96
CA THR A 25 9.36 3.17 5.63
C THR A 25 8.56 2.05 4.96
N TYR A 26 8.13 1.04 5.72
CA TYR A 26 7.34 -0.07 5.19
C TYR A 26 5.95 0.40 4.74
N ILE A 27 5.26 1.20 5.55
CA ILE A 27 3.98 1.82 5.16
C ILE A 27 4.13 2.62 3.85
N ARG A 28 5.23 3.40 3.69
CA ARG A 28 5.50 4.10 2.41
C ARG A 28 5.74 3.15 1.24
N SER A 29 6.39 2.02 1.47
CA SER A 29 6.62 1.01 0.44
C SER A 29 5.31 0.39 -0.04
N LEU A 30 4.36 0.15 0.88
CA LEU A 30 3.01 -0.32 0.56
C LEU A 30 2.24 0.70 -0.28
N CYS A 31 2.35 1.99 0.06
CA CYS A 31 1.78 3.06 -0.76
C CYS A 31 2.40 3.07 -2.17
N ARG A 32 3.73 3.02 -2.29
CA ARG A 32 4.43 3.07 -3.59
C ARG A 32 4.15 1.85 -4.47
N THR A 33 4.03 0.66 -3.87
CA THR A 33 3.70 -0.57 -4.59
C THR A 33 2.23 -0.67 -4.98
N GLY A 34 1.39 0.29 -4.55
CA GLY A 34 -0.03 0.33 -4.87
C GLY A 34 -0.88 -0.69 -4.09
N LYS A 35 -0.31 -1.31 -3.05
CA LYS A 35 -1.01 -2.32 -2.22
C LYS A 35 -2.07 -1.71 -1.31
N ILE A 36 -1.91 -0.44 -0.93
CA ILE A 36 -2.85 0.28 -0.05
C ILE A 36 -3.23 1.63 -0.65
N ARG A 37 -4.46 2.10 -0.39
CA ARG A 37 -4.91 3.42 -0.80
C ARG A 37 -4.29 4.54 0.05
N TYR A 38 -3.83 5.58 -0.61
CA TYR A 38 -3.25 6.77 0.02
C TYR A 38 -3.54 8.03 -0.79
N VAL A 39 -3.36 9.18 -0.16
CA VAL A 39 -3.46 10.52 -0.76
C VAL A 39 -2.22 11.32 -0.40
N VAL A 40 -1.69 12.07 -1.36
CA VAL A 40 -0.59 13.00 -1.14
C VAL A 40 -1.18 14.37 -0.81
N ALA A 41 -0.94 14.85 0.41
CA ALA A 41 -1.34 16.16 0.91
C ALA A 41 -0.09 17.05 1.07
N GLY A 42 0.39 17.60 -0.05
CA GLY A 42 1.65 18.35 -0.11
C GLY A 42 2.85 17.47 0.22
N HIS A 43 3.61 17.83 1.26
CA HIS A 43 4.75 17.03 1.74
C HIS A 43 4.34 15.81 2.60
N ARG A 44 3.06 15.69 2.95
CA ARG A 44 2.54 14.64 3.83
C ARG A 44 1.80 13.59 3.03
N TRP A 45 1.93 12.34 3.46
CA TRP A 45 1.19 11.22 2.90
C TRP A 45 0.15 10.80 3.93
N LEU A 46 -1.10 10.72 3.48
CA LEU A 46 -2.23 10.23 4.26
C LEU A 46 -2.60 8.85 3.75
N VAL A 47 -2.69 7.90 4.64
CA VAL A 47 -2.99 6.50 4.36
C VAL A 47 -4.41 6.23 4.78
N ASN A 48 -5.16 5.51 3.93
CA ASN A 48 -6.48 5.04 4.28
C ASN A 48 -6.34 3.85 5.24
N MET A 49 -6.77 4.04 6.48
CA MET A 49 -6.63 3.02 7.53
C MET A 49 -7.47 1.78 7.26
N ASN A 50 -8.60 1.90 6.57
CA ASN A 50 -9.45 0.76 6.23
C ASN A 50 -8.76 -0.13 5.19
N SER A 51 -8.16 0.47 4.16
CA SER A 51 -7.40 -0.25 3.14
C SER A 51 -6.16 -0.91 3.74
N LEU A 52 -5.50 -0.24 4.69
CA LEU A 52 -4.36 -0.80 5.41
C LEU A 52 -4.77 -2.01 6.27
N ALA A 53 -5.88 -1.91 7.01
CA ALA A 53 -6.41 -3.01 7.80
C ALA A 53 -6.80 -4.20 6.90
N GLN A 54 -7.46 -3.92 5.77
CA GLN A 54 -7.84 -4.94 4.80
C GLN A 54 -6.61 -5.68 4.25
N TYR A 55 -5.56 -4.95 3.87
CA TYR A 55 -4.32 -5.55 3.38
C TYR A 55 -3.67 -6.48 4.40
N PHE A 56 -3.66 -6.13 5.69
CA PHE A 56 -3.14 -7.04 6.72
C PHE A 56 -4.03 -8.24 7.01
N ASN A 57 -5.35 -8.10 6.86
CA ASN A 57 -6.28 -9.23 7.02
C ASN A 57 -6.17 -10.22 5.85
N GLU A 58 -6.01 -9.74 4.62
CA GLU A 58 -5.86 -10.57 3.42
C GLU A 58 -4.44 -11.15 3.29
N GLY A 59 -3.44 -10.40 3.78
CA GLY A 59 -2.04 -10.73 3.63
C GLY A 59 -1.46 -10.29 2.28
N ASP A 60 -0.19 -10.62 2.05
CA ASP A 60 0.43 -10.38 0.76
C ASP A 60 -0.20 -11.30 -0.30
N PRO A 61 -0.65 -10.77 -1.46
CA PRO A 61 -1.06 -11.63 -2.55
C PRO A 61 0.12 -12.51 -2.93
N ILE A 62 -0.09 -13.83 -2.92
CA ILE A 62 0.88 -14.79 -3.46
C ILE A 62 1.13 -14.34 -4.90
N PRO A 63 2.37 -13.98 -5.28
CA PRO A 63 2.63 -13.57 -6.64
C PRO A 63 2.14 -14.65 -7.58
N ALA A 64 1.10 -14.35 -8.37
CA ALA A 64 0.68 -15.18 -9.48
C ALA A 64 1.83 -15.11 -10.50
N GLU A 65 2.79 -16.00 -10.31
CA GLU A 65 3.97 -16.20 -11.15
C GLU A 65 4.83 -14.94 -11.30
N GLN A 66 6.03 -14.99 -10.74
CA GLN A 66 7.13 -14.16 -11.21
C GLN A 66 7.47 -14.61 -12.63
N GLY A 67 6.63 -14.26 -13.60
CA GLY A 67 6.89 -14.44 -15.02
C GLY A 67 8.06 -13.55 -15.41
N GLU A 68 9.25 -14.17 -15.41
CA GLU A 68 10.36 -13.85 -16.30
C GLU A 68 10.88 -12.39 -16.30
N ALA A 69 11.46 -11.92 -15.19
CA ALA A 69 12.48 -10.86 -15.26
C ALA A 69 13.34 -10.77 -13.97
N VAL A 70 13.93 -11.88 -13.53
CA VAL A 70 15.06 -11.77 -12.60
C VAL A 70 16.31 -11.43 -13.41
N GLY A 71 16.70 -10.15 -13.35
CA GLY A 71 18.06 -9.71 -13.67
C GLY A 71 18.39 -9.56 -15.16
N GLY A 72 17.82 -8.55 -15.83
CA GLY A 72 18.49 -7.76 -16.89
C GLY A 72 19.07 -8.45 -18.14
N ILE A 73 18.99 -9.77 -18.28
CA ILE A 73 19.61 -10.51 -19.38
C ILE A 73 18.51 -11.01 -20.30
N ARG A 74 18.41 -10.39 -21.50
CA ARG A 74 17.52 -10.86 -22.56
C ARG A 74 18.20 -12.00 -23.31
N ARG A 75 17.50 -13.12 -23.54
CA ARG A 75 17.97 -14.18 -24.44
C ARG A 75 18.08 -13.63 -25.86
N VAL A 76 19.29 -13.61 -26.42
CA VAL A 76 19.51 -13.35 -27.84
C VAL A 76 19.08 -14.61 -28.60
N ALA A 77 18.13 -14.47 -29.52
CA ALA A 77 17.73 -15.54 -30.42
C ALA A 77 18.93 -15.95 -31.30
N ARG A 78 19.16 -17.26 -31.44
CA ARG A 78 20.11 -17.83 -32.39
C ARG A 78 19.43 -18.08 -33.72
#